data_AF-A7UVM0-F1
#
_entry.id   AF-A7UVM0-F1
#
_cell.length_a   1.000
_cell.length_b   1.000
_cell.length_c   1.000
_cell.angle_alpha   90.00
_cell.angle_beta   90.00
_cell.angle_gamma   90.00
#
_symmetry.space_group_name_H-M   'P 1'
#
loop_
_entity.id
_entity.type
_entity.pdbx_description
1 polymer ?
#
loop_
_entity_poly.entity_id
_entity_poly.type
_entity_poly.pdbx_seq_one_letter_code
_entity_poly.pdbx_strand_id
1 'polypeptide(L)'
;MIVIAGLEYDSNVITICNIRDPTTSIVLSKQYTDTVGSRWRLNVYPKGNNTNQRYLSTYVELYQYTVELLHDDVTRQVKFQSEDHFKVGDIQGYQKFIRVRRLLEEGYLNAEGSILIRLSIRPANLALRCQYQEEYQTLKEDKLRTQFNAQLNQNLTRIKSLRDDNASLQALVYPEYASNIFVVRNFSALREAQEDICSDNAYDDLGCCWRLIVYANGDKEGRDEWLSVYLRLLEGIPGSYEYCVELLHNDAAKTVKMEGTQSFDIQERFGWTRFARLDWICANGFVSEEQDALYFRFSLRPPNYKAKCEYHHLLRLEAKRECELLKRELIPSYSTKTYTLRNFSEMQRKDSFIYSDPLVDDLGFTWRLLIYANGHNEARGNHLSIYLILFEGVSASRFEYRVELLHPQNPTANIKMEGVNVFKLKKIWGWPQFMDHERLQEEGYLDQSADTLEFRLSMCPPDIKLKCEYQQQFIRKLKENQK
;
A
#
# COMPACT_ATOMS: atom_id res chain seq x y z
N MET A 1 26.62 -32.76 -50.45
CA MET A 1 27.58 -33.04 -51.54
C MET A 1 28.97 -32.91 -50.93
N ILE A 2 29.59 -34.04 -50.56
CA ILE A 2 30.89 -34.07 -49.89
C ILE A 2 31.95 -33.78 -50.95
N VAL A 3 32.48 -32.56 -50.96
CA VAL A 3 33.68 -32.25 -51.71
C VAL A 3 34.81 -33.01 -51.02
N ILE A 4 35.32 -34.05 -51.68
CA ILE A 4 36.60 -34.68 -51.30
C ILE A 4 37.67 -33.64 -51.65
N ALA A 5 37.88 -32.69 -50.75
CA ALA A 5 39.06 -31.85 -50.78
C ALA A 5 40.24 -32.80 -50.51
N GLY A 6 41.21 -32.81 -51.43
CA GLY A 6 42.48 -33.48 -51.19
C GLY A 6 43.06 -33.08 -49.83
N LEU A 7 43.87 -33.96 -49.26
CA LEU A 7 44.61 -33.69 -48.03
C LEU A 7 45.66 -32.59 -48.28
N GLU A 8 45.21 -31.35 -48.46
CA GLU A 8 46.07 -30.19 -48.58
C GLU A 8 46.67 -29.89 -47.21
N TYR A 9 47.99 -29.72 -47.20
CA TYR A 9 48.70 -29.19 -46.05
C TYR A 9 48.27 -27.74 -45.85
N ASP A 10 47.86 -27.36 -44.63
CA ASP A 10 47.78 -25.95 -44.27
C ASP A 10 49.22 -25.46 -44.04
N SER A 11 49.81 -24.96 -45.13
CA SER A 11 51.20 -24.53 -45.17
C SER A 11 51.26 -23.02 -44.95
N ASN A 12 51.83 -22.61 -43.82
CA ASN A 12 52.03 -21.22 -43.49
C ASN A 12 53.52 -20.87 -43.57
N VAL A 13 53.85 -19.81 -44.31
CA VAL A 13 55.23 -19.29 -44.37
C VAL A 13 55.41 -18.27 -43.26
N ILE A 14 56.39 -18.53 -42.40
CA ILE A 14 56.67 -17.78 -41.18
C ILE A 14 58.02 -17.09 -41.35
N THR A 15 58.02 -15.77 -41.24
CA THR A 15 59.25 -14.96 -41.18
C THR A 15 59.80 -14.96 -39.76
N ILE A 16 61.07 -15.33 -39.62
CA ILE A 16 61.79 -15.35 -38.35
C ILE A 16 62.92 -14.32 -38.42
N CYS A 17 62.80 -13.28 -37.60
CA CYS A 17 63.75 -12.16 -37.53
C CYS A 17 64.83 -12.39 -36.45
N ASN A 18 65.80 -11.48 -36.36
CA ASN A 18 66.78 -11.39 -35.26
C ASN A 18 67.69 -12.62 -35.08
N ILE A 19 67.96 -13.36 -36.15
CA ILE A 19 68.77 -14.60 -36.11
C ILE A 19 70.23 -14.30 -35.78
N ARG A 20 70.72 -13.12 -36.15
CA ARG A 20 72.11 -12.66 -35.92
C ARG A 20 72.33 -12.01 -34.55
N ASP A 21 71.27 -11.80 -33.76
CA ASP A 21 71.38 -11.14 -32.46
C ASP A 21 71.96 -12.10 -31.40
N PRO A 22 73.14 -11.78 -30.81
CA PRO A 22 73.76 -12.62 -29.81
C PRO A 22 73.01 -12.65 -28.46
N THR A 23 71.94 -11.89 -28.26
CA THR A 23 71.11 -11.95 -27.04
C THR A 23 69.85 -12.79 -27.20
N THR A 24 69.45 -13.12 -28.44
CA THR A 24 68.21 -13.86 -28.73
C THR A 24 68.37 -15.36 -28.46
N SER A 25 67.58 -15.89 -27.52
CA SER A 25 67.56 -17.31 -27.14
C SER A 25 66.44 -18.12 -27.83
N ILE A 26 65.30 -17.48 -28.08
CA ILE A 26 64.13 -18.06 -28.75
C ILE A 26 63.38 -16.99 -29.55
N VAL A 27 62.86 -17.35 -30.71
CA VAL A 27 61.94 -16.54 -31.52
C VAL A 27 60.62 -17.30 -31.67
N LEU A 28 59.51 -16.66 -31.29
CA LEU A 28 58.16 -17.23 -31.37
C LEU A 28 57.41 -16.70 -32.59
N SER A 29 56.75 -17.58 -33.34
CA SER A 29 55.85 -17.15 -34.42
C SER A 29 54.55 -16.53 -33.90
N LYS A 30 53.80 -15.87 -34.79
CA LYS A 30 52.36 -15.63 -34.57
C LYS A 30 51.64 -16.97 -34.41
N GLN A 31 50.52 -16.97 -33.68
CA GLN A 31 49.63 -18.14 -33.63
C GLN A 31 48.95 -18.29 -34.98
N TYR A 32 48.87 -19.52 -35.48
CA TYR A 32 48.05 -19.85 -36.63
C TYR A 32 47.10 -20.98 -36.25
N THR A 33 45.99 -21.09 -36.98
CA THR A 33 44.95 -22.09 -36.74
C THR A 33 44.96 -23.05 -37.90
N ASP A 34 44.99 -24.35 -37.64
CA ASP A 34 44.95 -25.35 -38.71
C ASP A 34 43.50 -25.63 -39.18
N THR A 35 43.38 -26.58 -40.11
CA THR A 35 42.09 -26.98 -40.70
C THR A 35 41.07 -27.60 -39.73
N VAL A 36 41.47 -27.98 -38.51
CA VAL A 36 40.57 -28.52 -37.48
C VAL A 36 40.30 -27.55 -36.34
N GLY A 37 40.88 -26.34 -36.39
CA GLY A 37 40.65 -25.30 -35.40
C GLY A 37 41.70 -25.26 -34.28
N SER A 38 42.71 -26.12 -34.33
CA SER A 38 43.81 -26.18 -33.37
C SER A 38 44.80 -25.03 -33.60
N ARG A 39 45.25 -24.41 -32.51
CA ARG A 39 46.16 -23.25 -32.57
C ARG A 39 47.59 -23.66 -32.30
N TRP A 40 48.47 -23.31 -33.24
CA TRP A 40 49.86 -23.69 -33.26
C TRP A 40 50.77 -22.46 -33.20
N ARG A 41 51.97 -22.66 -32.66
CA ARG A 41 53.04 -21.66 -32.61
C ARG A 41 54.37 -22.35 -32.81
N LEU A 42 55.21 -21.79 -33.68
CA LEU A 42 56.56 -22.28 -33.94
C LEU A 42 57.56 -21.58 -33.02
N ASN A 43 58.41 -22.39 -32.38
CA ASN A 43 59.50 -21.93 -31.53
C ASN A 43 60.84 -22.18 -32.24
N VAL A 44 61.58 -21.13 -32.56
CA VAL A 44 62.92 -21.23 -33.19
C VAL A 44 63.98 -20.85 -32.18
N TYR A 45 64.99 -21.69 -32.01
CA TYR A 45 66.11 -21.47 -31.08
C TYR A 45 67.40 -21.24 -31.88
N PRO A 46 67.80 -19.99 -32.16
CA PRO A 46 68.94 -19.71 -33.05
C PRO A 46 70.29 -20.26 -32.55
N LYS A 47 70.39 -20.61 -31.26
CA LYS A 47 71.60 -21.12 -30.60
C LYS A 47 71.51 -22.59 -30.13
N GLY A 48 70.42 -23.29 -30.43
CA GLY A 48 70.11 -24.62 -29.89
C GLY A 48 69.30 -24.58 -28.58
N ASN A 49 68.58 -25.65 -28.26
CA ASN A 49 67.79 -25.77 -27.03
C ASN A 49 68.57 -26.56 -25.96
N ASN A 50 68.39 -26.20 -24.68
CA ASN A 50 69.01 -26.87 -23.54
C ASN A 50 67.94 -27.01 -22.44
N THR A 51 67.06 -28.01 -22.53
CA THR A 51 66.02 -28.23 -21.49
C THR A 51 65.71 -29.71 -21.26
N ASN A 52 66.03 -30.18 -20.05
CA ASN A 52 65.50 -31.36 -19.36
C ASN A 52 64.26 -30.96 -18.55
N GLN A 53 63.02 -31.36 -18.88
CA GLN A 53 61.88 -31.47 -17.92
C GLN A 53 60.78 -32.46 -18.40
N ARG A 54 60.14 -33.16 -17.44
CA ARG A 54 58.98 -34.10 -17.57
C ARG A 54 57.76 -33.51 -16.86
N TYR A 55 56.52 -33.62 -17.38
CA TYR A 55 55.23 -33.60 -16.63
C TYR A 55 54.07 -34.35 -17.36
N LEU A 56 52.94 -34.58 -16.67
CA LEU A 56 51.96 -35.69 -16.75
C LEU A 56 50.60 -35.36 -17.49
N SER A 57 50.05 -36.36 -18.22
CA SER A 57 48.65 -36.69 -18.70
C SER A 57 47.61 -35.57 -19.06
N THR A 58 46.73 -35.60 -20.09
CA THR A 58 46.00 -36.63 -20.90
C THR A 58 45.55 -36.05 -22.28
N TYR A 59 45.03 -36.92 -23.17
CA TYR A 59 44.67 -36.76 -24.60
C TYR A 59 45.86 -36.52 -25.50
N VAL A 60 46.02 -37.37 -26.52
CA VAL A 60 47.20 -37.42 -27.37
C VAL A 60 46.72 -37.34 -28.81
N GLU A 61 46.95 -36.21 -29.47
CA GLU A 61 46.52 -35.98 -30.84
C GLU A 61 47.66 -36.27 -31.81
N LEU A 62 47.44 -37.13 -32.81
CA LEU A 62 48.47 -37.53 -33.77
C LEU A 62 48.47 -36.59 -34.98
N TYR A 63 49.52 -35.81 -35.12
CA TYR A 63 49.70 -34.88 -36.24
C TYR A 63 50.94 -35.23 -37.06
N GLN A 64 50.80 -35.08 -38.36
CA GLN A 64 51.92 -35.00 -39.27
C GLN A 64 52.28 -33.54 -39.49
N TYR A 65 53.57 -33.22 -39.35
CA TYR A 65 54.07 -31.89 -39.61
C TYR A 65 55.33 -31.88 -40.46
N THR A 66 55.43 -30.86 -41.29
CA THR A 66 56.60 -30.57 -42.12
C THR A 66 57.13 -29.20 -41.76
N VAL A 67 58.43 -29.11 -41.47
CA VAL A 67 59.15 -27.86 -41.30
C VAL A 67 60.13 -27.73 -42.45
N GLU A 68 59.95 -26.71 -43.26
CA GLU A 68 60.75 -26.46 -44.45
C GLU A 68 61.38 -25.08 -44.39
N LEU A 69 62.70 -25.03 -44.34
CA LEU A 69 63.47 -23.81 -44.47
C LEU A 69 63.56 -23.43 -45.95
N LEU A 70 62.99 -22.28 -46.29
CA LEU A 70 62.94 -21.79 -47.66
C LEU A 70 64.26 -21.13 -48.06
N HIS A 71 64.56 -21.25 -49.34
CA HIS A 71 65.74 -20.70 -50.00
C HIS A 71 65.35 -20.38 -51.45
N ASP A 72 65.95 -19.34 -52.03
CA ASP A 72 65.64 -18.85 -53.39
C ASP A 72 65.94 -19.93 -54.46
N ASP A 73 67.03 -20.67 -54.28
CA ASP A 73 67.30 -21.94 -54.98
C ASP A 73 66.55 -23.10 -54.30
N VAL A 74 65.54 -23.63 -54.98
CA VAL A 74 64.67 -24.72 -54.50
C VAL A 74 65.47 -25.99 -54.15
N THR A 75 66.58 -26.25 -54.85
CA THR A 75 67.40 -27.45 -54.61
C THR A 75 68.15 -27.41 -53.28
N ARG A 76 68.23 -26.23 -52.64
CA ARG A 76 68.88 -26.03 -51.34
C ARG A 76 67.90 -26.01 -50.17
N GLN A 77 66.59 -26.08 -50.40
CA GLN A 77 65.61 -26.07 -49.31
C GLN A 77 65.83 -27.24 -48.36
N VAL A 78 65.70 -26.99 -47.06
CA VAL A 78 65.87 -27.99 -46.02
C VAL A 78 64.51 -28.34 -45.44
N LYS A 79 64.06 -29.56 -45.73
CA LYS A 79 62.73 -30.05 -45.35
C LYS A 79 62.85 -31.26 -44.43
N PHE A 80 62.14 -31.20 -43.31
CA PHE A 80 61.95 -32.35 -42.43
C PHE A 80 60.47 -32.61 -42.23
N GLN A 81 60.10 -33.89 -42.19
CA GLN A 81 58.74 -34.34 -41.95
C GLN A 81 58.74 -35.36 -40.80
N SER A 82 57.82 -35.18 -39.87
CA SER A 82 57.62 -36.02 -38.70
C SER A 82 56.14 -36.27 -38.47
N GLU A 83 55.86 -37.31 -37.70
CA GLU A 83 54.55 -37.62 -37.18
C GLU A 83 54.70 -37.79 -35.67
N ASP A 84 54.00 -36.95 -34.91
CA ASP A 84 54.09 -36.94 -33.46
C ASP A 84 52.73 -36.76 -32.81
N HIS A 85 52.73 -37.16 -31.55
CA HIS A 85 51.62 -37.11 -30.63
C HIS A 85 51.73 -35.82 -29.80
N PHE A 86 50.75 -34.92 -29.93
CA PHE A 86 50.70 -33.63 -29.28
C PHE A 86 49.59 -33.56 -28.23
N LYS A 87 49.87 -32.84 -27.15
CA LYS A 87 48.88 -32.30 -26.21
C LYS A 87 48.90 -30.78 -26.24
N VAL A 88 47.81 -30.17 -25.79
CA VAL A 88 47.76 -28.71 -25.61
C VAL A 88 48.85 -28.28 -24.63
N GLY A 89 49.82 -27.51 -25.13
CA GLY A 89 50.99 -27.05 -24.36
C GLY A 89 52.29 -27.83 -24.62
N ASP A 90 52.24 -28.93 -25.37
CA ASP A 90 53.43 -29.70 -25.75
C ASP A 90 54.30 -28.95 -26.76
N ILE A 91 55.60 -29.27 -26.75
CA ILE A 91 56.59 -28.77 -27.71
C ILE A 91 57.30 -29.99 -28.32
N GLN A 92 57.10 -30.20 -29.62
CA GLN A 92 57.85 -31.20 -30.41
C GLN A 92 58.58 -30.51 -31.57
N GLY A 93 59.67 -31.11 -32.04
CA GLY A 93 60.45 -30.54 -33.14
C GLY A 93 61.86 -31.11 -33.27
N TYR A 94 62.67 -30.49 -34.12
CA TYR A 94 64.01 -30.99 -34.46
C TYR A 94 65.10 -30.27 -33.66
N GLN A 95 65.80 -31.02 -32.80
CA GLN A 95 66.92 -30.47 -32.02
C GLN A 95 68.13 -30.10 -32.89
N LYS A 96 68.29 -30.73 -34.06
CA LYS A 96 69.36 -30.48 -35.04
C LYS A 96 68.77 -30.28 -36.44
N PHE A 97 68.22 -29.10 -36.68
CA PHE A 97 67.51 -28.79 -37.94
C PHE A 97 68.46 -28.37 -39.08
N ILE A 98 69.29 -27.33 -38.88
CA ILE A 98 70.32 -26.90 -39.83
C ILE A 98 71.53 -26.36 -39.06
N ARG A 99 72.75 -26.53 -39.62
CA ARG A 99 73.96 -25.92 -39.04
C ARG A 99 73.88 -24.40 -39.22
N VAL A 100 74.11 -23.64 -38.15
CA VAL A 100 74.06 -22.16 -38.17
C VAL A 100 74.98 -21.56 -39.24
N ARG A 101 76.20 -22.09 -39.43
CA ARG A 101 77.11 -21.63 -40.50
C ARG A 101 76.47 -21.72 -41.89
N ARG A 102 75.80 -22.84 -42.17
CA ARG A 102 75.07 -23.08 -43.43
C ARG A 102 73.98 -22.03 -43.65
N LEU A 103 73.22 -21.71 -42.60
CA LEU A 103 72.18 -20.70 -42.61
C LEU A 103 72.73 -19.30 -42.97
N LEU A 104 73.90 -18.95 -42.42
CA LEU A 104 74.51 -17.63 -42.56
C LEU A 104 75.28 -17.44 -43.89
N GLU A 105 75.89 -18.52 -44.40
CA GLU A 105 76.85 -18.46 -45.52
C GLU A 105 76.25 -18.90 -46.87
N GLU A 106 75.20 -19.73 -46.87
CA GLU A 106 74.67 -20.34 -48.10
C GLU A 106 73.40 -19.68 -48.67
N GLY A 107 73.04 -18.47 -48.21
CA GLY A 107 71.98 -17.66 -48.84
C GLY A 107 70.56 -17.80 -48.28
N TYR A 108 70.37 -18.38 -47.09
CA TYR A 108 69.03 -18.55 -46.48
C TYR A 108 68.45 -17.30 -45.83
N LEU A 109 69.26 -16.25 -45.65
CA LEU A 109 68.84 -14.98 -45.07
C LEU A 109 68.35 -14.06 -46.19
N ASN A 110 67.16 -13.50 -46.02
CA ASN A 110 66.68 -12.44 -46.90
C ASN A 110 67.46 -11.13 -46.68
N ALA A 111 67.18 -10.10 -47.50
CA ALA A 111 67.85 -8.79 -47.43
C ALA A 111 67.75 -8.11 -46.05
N GLU A 112 66.76 -8.47 -45.23
CA GLU A 112 66.52 -7.97 -43.88
C GLU A 112 67.18 -8.82 -42.78
N GLY A 113 67.90 -9.89 -43.15
CA GLY A 113 68.53 -10.80 -42.18
C GLY A 113 67.56 -11.75 -41.48
N SER A 114 66.39 -12.00 -42.07
CA SER A 114 65.38 -12.96 -41.59
C SER A 114 65.40 -14.25 -42.41
N ILE A 115 64.90 -15.35 -41.84
CA ILE A 115 64.68 -16.61 -42.56
C ILE A 115 63.18 -16.84 -42.74
N LEU A 116 62.83 -17.60 -43.77
CA LEU A 116 61.46 -18.01 -44.04
C LEU A 116 61.33 -19.51 -43.78
N ILE A 117 60.43 -19.89 -42.87
CA ILE A 117 60.11 -21.27 -42.58
C ILE A 117 58.67 -21.54 -43.00
N ARG A 118 58.47 -22.49 -43.91
CA ARG A 118 57.16 -23.04 -44.21
C ARG A 118 56.86 -24.16 -43.22
N LEU A 119 55.86 -23.93 -42.38
CA LEU A 119 55.34 -24.93 -41.45
C LEU A 119 54.02 -25.46 -42.01
N SER A 120 53.93 -26.77 -42.14
CA SER A 120 52.72 -27.45 -42.60
C SER A 120 52.30 -28.46 -41.56
N ILE A 121 51.09 -28.34 -41.00
CA ILE A 121 50.57 -29.26 -39.97
C ILE A 121 49.23 -29.81 -40.41
N ARG A 122 49.00 -31.11 -40.18
CA ARG A 122 47.72 -31.77 -40.41
C ARG A 122 47.52 -32.96 -39.47
N PRO A 123 46.27 -33.35 -39.18
CA PRO A 123 45.99 -34.66 -38.59
C PRO A 123 46.56 -35.78 -39.46
N ALA A 124 47.05 -36.86 -38.86
CA ALA A 124 47.78 -37.92 -39.59
C ALA A 124 46.94 -38.64 -40.67
N ASN A 125 45.62 -38.73 -40.47
CA ASN A 125 44.70 -39.29 -41.45
C ASN A 125 43.33 -38.58 -41.42
N LEU A 126 42.48 -38.91 -42.40
CA LEU A 126 41.16 -38.28 -42.55
C LEU A 126 40.21 -38.59 -41.38
N ALA A 127 40.29 -39.80 -40.79
CA ALA A 127 39.44 -40.18 -39.67
C ALA A 127 39.75 -39.33 -38.42
N LEU A 128 41.04 -39.14 -38.11
CA LEU A 128 41.47 -38.26 -37.03
C LEU A 128 41.12 -36.80 -37.29
N ARG A 129 41.20 -36.34 -38.54
CA ARG A 129 40.74 -34.99 -38.92
C ARG A 129 39.26 -34.79 -38.59
N CYS A 130 38.40 -35.73 -38.99
CA CYS A 130 36.97 -35.67 -38.70
C CYS A 130 36.71 -35.69 -37.19
N GLN A 131 37.39 -36.58 -36.45
CA GLN A 131 37.27 -36.68 -35.00
C GLN A 131 37.65 -35.36 -34.30
N TYR A 132 38.83 -34.80 -34.60
CA TYR A 132 39.27 -33.55 -33.96
C TYR A 132 38.37 -32.37 -34.32
N GLN A 133 37.84 -32.34 -35.53
CA GLN A 133 36.88 -31.32 -35.93
C GLN A 133 35.56 -31.45 -35.16
N GLU A 134 35.02 -32.66 -34.99
CA GLU A 134 33.82 -32.91 -34.18
C GLU A 134 34.04 -32.47 -32.73
N GLU A 135 35.14 -32.90 -32.10
CA GLU A 135 35.50 -32.54 -30.73
C GLU A 135 35.64 -31.02 -30.56
N TYR A 136 36.27 -30.32 -31.51
CA TYR A 136 36.38 -28.86 -31.48
C TYR A 136 35.01 -28.18 -31.57
N GLN A 137 34.10 -28.68 -32.42
CA GLN A 137 32.74 -28.14 -32.50
C GLN A 137 31.97 -28.37 -31.19
N THR A 138 32.04 -29.58 -30.62
CA THR A 138 31.39 -29.88 -29.32
C THR A 138 31.90 -28.95 -28.22
N LEU A 139 33.23 -28.73 -28.13
CA LEU A 139 33.80 -27.83 -27.14
C LEU A 139 33.33 -26.37 -27.34
N LYS A 140 33.18 -25.94 -28.61
CA LYS A 140 32.70 -24.60 -28.94
C LYS A 140 31.22 -24.45 -28.57
N GLU A 141 30.40 -25.46 -28.85
CA GLU A 141 28.99 -25.53 -28.47
C GLU A 141 28.83 -25.49 -26.94
N ASP A 142 29.61 -26.27 -26.19
CA ASP A 142 29.58 -26.27 -24.73
C ASP A 142 29.99 -24.92 -24.13
N LYS A 143 31.01 -24.27 -24.70
CA LYS A 143 31.40 -22.91 -24.30
C LYS A 143 30.26 -21.91 -24.54
N LEU A 144 29.66 -21.94 -25.72
CA LEU A 144 28.53 -21.07 -26.06
C LEU A 144 27.33 -21.33 -25.15
N ARG A 145 27.00 -22.60 -24.92
CA ARG A 145 25.89 -23.02 -24.04
C ARG A 145 26.12 -22.58 -22.61
N THR A 146 27.34 -22.71 -22.09
CA THR A 146 27.69 -22.27 -20.74
C THR A 146 27.58 -20.76 -20.61
N GLN A 147 28.08 -20.00 -21.59
CA GLN A 147 27.95 -18.53 -21.62
C GLN A 147 26.49 -18.10 -21.67
N PHE A 148 25.70 -18.73 -22.54
CA PHE A 148 24.26 -18.45 -22.67
C PHE A 148 23.51 -18.75 -21.37
N ASN A 149 23.76 -19.90 -20.75
CA ASN A 149 23.13 -20.28 -19.48
C ASN A 149 23.51 -19.32 -18.34
N ALA A 150 24.77 -18.89 -18.27
CA ALA A 150 25.21 -17.89 -17.30
C ALA A 150 24.47 -16.56 -17.48
N GLN A 151 24.36 -16.08 -18.73
CA GLN A 151 23.62 -14.86 -19.05
C GLN A 151 22.12 -15.00 -18.76
N LEU A 152 21.51 -16.15 -19.09
CA LEU A 152 20.12 -16.45 -18.79
C LEU A 152 19.85 -16.40 -17.27
N ASN A 153 20.70 -17.05 -16.47
CA ASN A 153 20.58 -17.05 -15.02
C ASN A 153 20.73 -15.63 -14.42
N GLN A 154 21.66 -14.83 -14.95
CA GLN A 154 21.82 -13.44 -14.55
C GLN A 154 20.55 -12.62 -14.86
N ASN A 155 19.98 -12.80 -16.05
CA ASN A 155 18.74 -12.14 -16.46
C ASN A 155 17.55 -12.58 -15.61
N LEU A 156 17.39 -13.87 -15.32
CA LEU A 156 16.34 -14.40 -14.45
C LEU A 156 16.43 -13.80 -13.04
N THR A 157 17.65 -13.70 -12.49
CA THR A 157 17.89 -13.08 -11.18
C THR A 157 17.51 -11.60 -11.19
N ARG A 158 17.87 -10.86 -12.26
CA ARG A 158 17.50 -9.46 -12.44
C ARG A 158 15.98 -9.26 -12.56
N ILE A 159 15.30 -10.13 -13.31
CA ILE A 159 13.83 -10.11 -13.42
C ILE A 159 13.18 -10.32 -12.06
N LYS A 160 13.70 -11.27 -11.26
CA LYS A 160 13.19 -11.52 -9.90
C LYS A 160 13.37 -10.28 -9.01
N SER A 161 14.56 -9.70 -8.97
CA SER A 161 14.82 -8.46 -8.21
C SER A 161 13.89 -7.32 -8.64
N LEU A 162 13.72 -7.09 -9.94
CA LEU A 162 12.83 -6.04 -10.44
C LEU A 162 11.36 -6.29 -10.06
N ARG A 163 10.92 -7.55 -9.98
CA ARG A 163 9.58 -7.88 -9.50
C ARG A 163 9.42 -7.58 -8.01
N ASP A 164 10.42 -7.92 -7.21
CA ASP A 164 10.42 -7.66 -5.76
C ASP A 164 10.44 -6.15 -5.46
N ASP A 165 11.25 -5.39 -6.20
CA ASP A 165 11.29 -3.92 -6.13
C ASP A 165 9.95 -3.30 -6.55
N ASN A 166 9.35 -3.79 -7.65
CA ASN A 166 8.05 -3.31 -8.12
C ASN A 166 6.93 -3.62 -7.12
N ALA A 167 6.93 -4.81 -6.49
CA ALA A 167 5.98 -5.15 -5.44
C ALA A 167 6.12 -4.22 -4.22
N SER A 168 7.35 -3.91 -3.82
CA SER A 168 7.64 -2.98 -2.71
C SER A 168 7.17 -1.56 -3.03
N LEU A 169 7.37 -1.10 -4.26
CA LEU A 169 6.86 0.20 -4.73
C LEU A 169 5.33 0.22 -4.80
N GLN A 170 4.69 -0.85 -5.25
CA GLN A 170 3.23 -0.96 -5.26
C GLN A 170 2.64 -0.87 -3.84
N ALA A 171 3.27 -1.49 -2.85
CA ALA A 171 2.84 -1.38 -1.44
C ALA A 171 2.93 0.05 -0.88
N LEU A 172 3.85 0.88 -1.39
CA LEU A 172 3.96 2.30 -1.00
C LEU A 172 2.92 3.18 -1.71
N VAL A 173 2.46 2.79 -2.90
CA VAL A 173 1.56 3.61 -3.74
C VAL A 173 0.08 3.29 -3.49
N TYR A 174 -0.22 2.05 -3.10
CA TYR A 174 -1.58 1.57 -2.92
C TYR A 174 -1.81 1.05 -1.49
N PRO A 175 -3.00 1.28 -0.91
CA PRO A 175 -3.38 0.65 0.35
C PRO A 175 -3.35 -0.89 0.25
N GLU A 176 -3.12 -1.59 1.36
CA GLU A 176 -3.25 -3.06 1.36
C GLU A 176 -4.71 -3.50 1.19
N TYR A 177 -4.90 -4.69 0.62
CA TYR A 177 -6.21 -5.31 0.50
C TYR A 177 -6.65 -5.89 1.85
N ALA A 178 -7.85 -5.54 2.31
CA ALA A 178 -8.52 -6.28 3.38
C ALA A 178 -9.16 -7.55 2.80
N SER A 179 -8.43 -8.67 2.84
CA SER A 179 -8.89 -9.93 2.25
C SER A 179 -9.79 -10.71 3.19
N ASN A 180 -10.93 -11.17 2.66
CA ASN A 180 -11.92 -11.96 3.39
C ASN A 180 -12.15 -13.29 2.67
N ILE A 181 -12.36 -14.36 3.44
CA ILE A 181 -12.71 -15.68 2.90
C ILE A 181 -14.19 -15.93 3.14
N PHE A 182 -14.91 -16.30 2.08
CA PHE A 182 -16.30 -16.69 2.14
C PHE A 182 -16.45 -18.14 1.67
N VAL A 183 -17.07 -18.98 2.49
CA VAL A 183 -17.30 -20.39 2.17
C VAL A 183 -18.78 -20.61 1.90
N VAL A 184 -19.11 -20.95 0.66
CA VAL A 184 -20.46 -21.37 0.26
C VAL A 184 -20.57 -22.86 0.52
N ARG A 185 -21.24 -23.25 1.61
CA ARG A 185 -21.47 -24.67 1.97
C ARG A 185 -22.77 -25.19 1.38
N ASN A 186 -22.88 -26.51 1.24
CA ASN A 186 -24.04 -27.20 0.66
C ASN A 186 -24.37 -26.67 -0.75
N PHE A 187 -23.33 -26.48 -1.57
CA PHE A 187 -23.43 -25.87 -2.88
C PHE A 187 -24.46 -26.58 -3.77
N SER A 188 -24.50 -27.92 -3.74
CA SER A 188 -25.42 -28.71 -4.55
C SER A 188 -26.89 -28.44 -4.16
N ALA A 189 -27.19 -28.36 -2.86
CA ALA A 189 -28.54 -28.06 -2.37
C ALA A 189 -28.96 -26.61 -2.65
N LEU A 190 -28.03 -25.65 -2.51
CA LEU A 190 -28.28 -24.24 -2.84
C LEU A 190 -28.62 -24.06 -4.32
N ARG A 191 -28.03 -24.87 -5.20
CA ARG A 191 -28.37 -24.85 -6.62
C ARG A 191 -29.81 -25.26 -6.89
N GLU A 192 -30.27 -26.32 -6.23
CA GLU A 192 -31.64 -26.82 -6.36
C GLU A 192 -32.67 -25.82 -5.79
N ALA A 193 -32.35 -25.20 -4.66
CA ALA A 193 -33.21 -24.21 -4.02
C ALA A 193 -33.31 -22.89 -4.81
N GLN A 194 -32.37 -22.62 -5.72
CA GLN A 194 -32.25 -21.35 -6.46
C GLN A 194 -32.15 -20.10 -5.56
N GLU A 195 -31.57 -20.27 -4.38
CA GLU A 195 -31.38 -19.19 -3.42
C GLU A 195 -30.01 -18.52 -3.60
N ASP A 196 -29.94 -17.23 -3.32
CA ASP A 196 -28.67 -16.53 -3.13
C ASP A 196 -28.15 -16.71 -1.72
N ILE A 197 -26.84 -16.67 -1.59
CA ILE A 197 -26.16 -16.71 -0.31
C ILE A 197 -25.22 -15.52 -0.16
N CYS A 198 -25.25 -14.93 1.03
CA CYS A 198 -24.44 -13.79 1.38
C CYS A 198 -23.29 -14.20 2.30
N SER A 199 -22.14 -13.55 2.15
CA SER A 199 -21.09 -13.59 3.17
C SER A 199 -21.52 -12.87 4.45
N ASP A 200 -20.82 -13.17 5.54
CA ASP A 200 -20.80 -12.30 6.72
C ASP A 200 -20.32 -10.89 6.34
N ASN A 201 -20.55 -9.93 7.26
CA ASN A 201 -20.04 -8.57 7.11
C ASN A 201 -18.52 -8.58 7.10
N ALA A 202 -17.93 -8.09 6.01
CA ALA A 202 -16.51 -7.84 5.89
C ALA A 202 -16.23 -6.35 6.05
N TYR A 203 -15.18 -5.98 6.78
CA TYR A 203 -14.81 -4.58 6.98
C TYR A 203 -13.47 -4.30 6.32
N ASP A 204 -13.40 -3.21 5.56
CA ASP A 204 -12.12 -2.71 5.05
C ASP A 204 -11.37 -1.87 6.09
N ASP A 205 -10.21 -1.35 5.72
CA ASP A 205 -9.34 -0.54 6.58
C ASP A 205 -9.92 0.85 6.90
N LEU A 206 -10.95 1.29 6.18
CA LEU A 206 -11.73 2.49 6.46
C LEU A 206 -12.93 2.19 7.36
N GLY A 207 -13.20 0.92 7.66
CA GLY A 207 -14.37 0.48 8.39
C GLY A 207 -15.64 0.41 7.53
N CYS A 208 -15.54 0.49 6.19
CA CYS A 208 -16.70 0.27 5.33
C CYS A 208 -17.10 -1.21 5.37
N CYS A 209 -18.40 -1.45 5.48
CA CYS A 209 -18.99 -2.78 5.57
C CYS A 209 -19.35 -3.28 4.17
N TRP A 210 -18.78 -4.41 3.78
CA TRP A 210 -18.93 -5.06 2.49
C TRP A 210 -19.55 -6.44 2.61
N ARG A 211 -20.17 -6.89 1.53
CA ARG A 211 -20.75 -8.23 1.43
C ARG A 211 -20.58 -8.81 0.03
N LEU A 212 -20.19 -10.08 -0.03
CA LEU A 212 -20.19 -10.86 -1.26
C LEU A 212 -21.49 -11.67 -1.34
N ILE A 213 -22.12 -11.69 -2.49
CA ILE A 213 -23.40 -12.38 -2.75
C ILE A 213 -23.15 -13.36 -3.89
N VAL A 214 -23.50 -14.63 -3.68
CA VAL A 214 -23.31 -15.70 -4.65
C VAL A 214 -24.65 -16.35 -4.97
N TYR A 215 -24.98 -16.41 -6.25
CA TYR A 215 -26.12 -17.17 -6.76
C TYR A 215 -25.60 -18.50 -7.29
N ALA A 216 -25.80 -19.56 -6.52
CA ALA A 216 -25.21 -20.88 -6.79
C ALA A 216 -25.66 -21.45 -8.15
N ASN A 217 -26.88 -21.12 -8.59
CA ASN A 217 -27.44 -21.52 -9.89
C ASN A 217 -27.68 -20.33 -10.84
N GLY A 218 -26.92 -19.26 -10.65
CA GLY A 218 -26.93 -18.08 -11.52
C GLY A 218 -28.08 -17.11 -11.28
N ASP A 219 -27.87 -15.89 -11.78
CA ASP A 219 -28.81 -14.78 -11.71
C ASP A 219 -29.00 -14.16 -13.12
N LYS A 220 -30.17 -13.59 -13.36
CA LYS A 220 -30.56 -12.93 -14.62
C LYS A 220 -30.17 -13.76 -15.86
N GLU A 221 -29.30 -13.23 -16.71
CA GLU A 221 -28.85 -13.82 -17.98
C GLU A 221 -27.86 -14.99 -17.84
N GLY A 222 -27.42 -15.29 -16.61
CA GLY A 222 -26.55 -16.42 -16.29
C GLY A 222 -27.26 -17.57 -15.60
N ARG A 223 -28.58 -17.49 -15.39
CA ARG A 223 -29.36 -18.50 -14.68
C ARG A 223 -29.18 -19.89 -15.30
N ASP A 224 -29.13 -20.91 -14.46
CA ASP A 224 -29.01 -22.35 -14.77
C ASP A 224 -27.68 -22.80 -15.43
N GLU A 225 -26.90 -21.88 -16.00
CA GLU A 225 -25.65 -22.19 -16.71
C GLU A 225 -24.39 -21.63 -16.01
N TRP A 226 -24.53 -20.53 -15.27
CA TRP A 226 -23.41 -19.80 -14.68
C TRP A 226 -23.58 -19.62 -13.18
N LEU A 227 -22.45 -19.62 -12.47
CA LEU A 227 -22.35 -19.02 -11.15
C LEU A 227 -22.38 -17.50 -11.30
N SER A 228 -23.19 -16.81 -10.51
CA SER A 228 -23.18 -15.33 -10.48
C SER A 228 -22.70 -14.82 -9.14
N VAL A 229 -21.93 -13.74 -9.15
CA VAL A 229 -21.26 -13.21 -7.96
C VAL A 229 -21.34 -11.69 -7.96
N TYR A 230 -21.70 -11.10 -6.82
CA TYR A 230 -21.83 -9.65 -6.65
C TYR A 230 -21.19 -9.17 -5.36
N LEU A 231 -20.61 -7.97 -5.41
CA LEU A 231 -20.17 -7.17 -4.28
C LEU A 231 -21.23 -6.12 -3.95
N ARG A 232 -21.37 -5.82 -2.66
CA ARG A 232 -22.28 -4.79 -2.16
C ARG A 232 -21.62 -4.01 -1.02
N LEU A 233 -21.66 -2.68 -1.12
CA LEU A 233 -21.36 -1.78 -0.01
C LEU A 233 -22.60 -1.67 0.88
N LEU A 234 -22.53 -2.10 2.14
CA LEU A 234 -23.64 -2.02 3.08
C LEU A 234 -23.65 -0.70 3.84
N GLU A 235 -22.49 -0.30 4.35
CA GLU A 235 -22.26 0.91 5.14
C GLU A 235 -20.85 1.42 4.85
N GLY A 236 -20.64 2.74 4.85
CA GLY A 236 -19.34 3.34 4.56
C GLY A 236 -19.45 4.51 3.59
N ILE A 237 -18.39 4.76 2.83
CA ILE A 237 -18.31 5.93 1.95
C ILE A 237 -18.59 5.52 0.50
N PRO A 238 -19.62 6.09 -0.15
CA PRO A 238 -19.81 5.94 -1.59
C PRO A 238 -18.60 6.45 -2.36
N GLY A 239 -18.15 5.71 -3.37
CA GLY A 239 -16.97 6.10 -4.12
C GLY A 239 -16.34 4.98 -4.92
N SER A 240 -15.16 5.26 -5.44
CA SER A 240 -14.38 4.33 -6.25
C SER A 240 -13.54 3.43 -5.36
N TYR A 241 -13.62 2.13 -5.59
CA TYR A 241 -12.86 1.11 -4.88
C TYR A 241 -12.22 0.15 -5.88
N GLU A 242 -10.99 -0.27 -5.58
CA GLU A 242 -10.39 -1.43 -6.21
C GLU A 242 -10.87 -2.70 -5.51
N TYR A 243 -11.30 -3.66 -6.30
CA TYR A 243 -11.78 -4.95 -5.82
C TYR A 243 -10.99 -6.08 -6.45
N CYS A 244 -10.90 -7.19 -5.72
CA CYS A 244 -10.40 -8.47 -6.21
C CYS A 244 -11.29 -9.58 -5.65
N VAL A 245 -11.95 -10.34 -6.53
CA VAL A 245 -12.80 -11.50 -6.19
C VAL A 245 -12.21 -12.74 -6.84
N GLU A 246 -11.92 -13.74 -6.03
CA GLU A 246 -11.28 -14.99 -6.41
C GLU A 246 -12.18 -16.17 -6.04
N LEU A 247 -12.49 -17.04 -6.99
CA LEU A 247 -12.98 -18.38 -6.71
C LEU A 247 -11.76 -19.31 -6.62
N LEU A 248 -11.48 -19.76 -5.40
CA LEU A 248 -10.26 -20.49 -5.06
C LEU A 248 -10.32 -21.93 -5.54
N HIS A 249 -9.15 -22.43 -5.94
CA HIS A 249 -8.92 -23.82 -6.32
C HIS A 249 -7.65 -24.34 -5.62
N ASN A 250 -7.56 -25.65 -5.39
CA ASN A 250 -6.40 -26.26 -4.71
C ASN A 250 -5.08 -26.05 -5.48
N ASP A 251 -5.15 -26.07 -6.80
CA ASP A 251 -4.11 -25.57 -7.70
C ASP A 251 -4.32 -24.08 -7.97
N ALA A 252 -3.42 -23.25 -7.43
CA ALA A 252 -3.48 -21.79 -7.52
C ALA A 252 -3.43 -21.25 -8.96
N ALA A 253 -2.89 -22.01 -9.92
CA ALA A 253 -2.86 -21.60 -11.32
C ALA A 253 -4.25 -21.65 -11.99
N LYS A 254 -5.22 -22.34 -11.37
CA LYS A 254 -6.60 -22.46 -11.88
C LYS A 254 -7.58 -21.51 -11.21
N THR A 255 -7.18 -20.80 -10.15
CA THR A 255 -8.04 -19.83 -9.46
C THR A 255 -8.66 -18.84 -10.46
N VAL A 256 -9.99 -18.70 -10.42
CA VAL A 256 -10.70 -17.74 -11.25
C VAL A 256 -10.68 -16.41 -10.53
N LYS A 257 -10.09 -15.38 -11.15
CA LYS A 257 -9.89 -14.06 -10.54
C LYS A 257 -10.56 -12.98 -11.37
N MET A 258 -11.34 -12.13 -10.72
CA MET A 258 -11.90 -10.89 -11.26
C MET A 258 -11.40 -9.72 -10.43
N GLU A 259 -10.71 -8.77 -11.06
CA GLU A 259 -10.19 -7.58 -10.39
C GLU A 259 -10.39 -6.33 -11.25
N GLY A 260 -10.51 -5.18 -10.58
CA GLY A 260 -10.70 -3.91 -11.25
C GLY A 260 -11.04 -2.80 -10.29
N THR A 261 -11.46 -1.67 -10.85
CA THR A 261 -11.91 -0.49 -10.11
C THR A 261 -13.36 -0.21 -10.45
N GLN A 262 -14.20 0.03 -9.44
CA GLN A 262 -15.62 0.31 -9.61
C GLN A 262 -16.09 1.36 -8.60
N SER A 263 -17.03 2.21 -9.04
CA SER A 263 -17.75 3.10 -8.12
C SER A 263 -18.93 2.37 -7.49
N PHE A 264 -19.06 2.47 -6.17
CA PHE A 264 -20.13 1.86 -5.39
C PHE A 264 -20.93 2.95 -4.68
N ASP A 265 -22.25 2.90 -4.83
CA ASP A 265 -23.17 3.53 -3.90
C ASP A 265 -23.59 2.56 -2.78
N ILE A 266 -24.00 3.12 -1.64
CA ILE A 266 -24.49 2.33 -0.51
C ILE A 266 -25.73 1.53 -0.94
N GLN A 267 -25.73 0.25 -0.61
CA GLN A 267 -26.71 -0.76 -1.00
C GLN A 267 -26.72 -1.12 -2.50
N GLU A 268 -25.84 -0.57 -3.34
CA GLU A 268 -25.76 -0.96 -4.74
C GLU A 268 -24.99 -2.28 -4.91
N ARG A 269 -25.47 -3.12 -5.84
CA ARG A 269 -24.84 -4.41 -6.18
C ARG A 269 -24.09 -4.28 -7.50
N PHE A 270 -22.81 -4.61 -7.48
CA PHE A 270 -21.97 -4.72 -8.69
C PHE A 270 -21.40 -6.11 -8.80
N GLY A 271 -21.37 -6.69 -10.00
CA GLY A 271 -20.82 -8.02 -10.19
C GLY A 271 -21.14 -8.63 -11.54
N TRP A 272 -21.08 -9.95 -11.60
CA TRP A 272 -21.11 -10.72 -12.83
C TRP A 272 -22.22 -11.75 -12.80
N THR A 273 -23.15 -11.63 -13.75
CA THR A 273 -24.15 -12.67 -14.04
C THR A 273 -23.49 -13.94 -14.58
N ARG A 274 -22.35 -13.82 -15.26
CA ARG A 274 -21.60 -14.94 -15.85
C ARG A 274 -20.19 -15.00 -15.28
N PHE A 275 -20.06 -15.30 -13.98
CA PHE A 275 -18.76 -15.31 -13.28
C PHE A 275 -17.93 -16.55 -13.67
N ALA A 276 -18.49 -17.75 -13.53
CA ALA A 276 -17.86 -19.01 -13.93
C ALA A 276 -18.93 -20.02 -14.36
N ARG A 277 -18.68 -20.82 -15.40
CA ARG A 277 -19.66 -21.82 -15.86
C ARG A 277 -19.85 -22.94 -14.84
N LEU A 278 -21.09 -23.34 -14.59
CA LEU A 278 -21.43 -24.35 -13.58
C LEU A 278 -20.89 -25.74 -13.94
N ASP A 279 -21.00 -26.13 -15.20
CA ASP A 279 -20.47 -27.42 -15.69
C ASP A 279 -18.95 -27.51 -15.50
N TRP A 280 -18.25 -26.43 -15.81
CA TRP A 280 -16.80 -26.36 -15.70
C TRP A 280 -16.32 -26.38 -14.24
N ILE A 281 -16.93 -25.60 -13.35
CA ILE A 281 -16.52 -25.59 -11.92
C ILE A 281 -16.75 -26.95 -11.26
N CYS A 282 -17.84 -27.64 -11.61
CA CYS A 282 -18.15 -28.98 -11.07
C CYS A 282 -17.16 -30.03 -11.60
N ALA A 283 -16.78 -29.95 -12.88
CA ALA A 283 -15.89 -30.93 -13.51
C ALA A 283 -14.39 -30.70 -13.21
N ASN A 284 -14.00 -29.50 -12.76
CA ASN A 284 -12.58 -29.11 -12.64
C ASN A 284 -12.10 -28.91 -11.18
N GLY A 285 -12.80 -29.48 -10.20
CA GLY A 285 -12.31 -29.56 -8.81
C GLY A 285 -12.40 -28.25 -8.01
N PHE A 286 -13.27 -27.31 -8.41
CA PHE A 286 -13.55 -26.10 -7.62
C PHE A 286 -14.49 -26.37 -6.45
N VAL A 287 -15.44 -27.30 -6.64
CA VAL A 287 -16.32 -27.76 -5.56
C VAL A 287 -15.54 -28.79 -4.74
N SER A 288 -15.41 -28.55 -3.43
CA SER A 288 -14.84 -29.53 -2.51
C SER A 288 -15.78 -30.73 -2.40
N GLU A 289 -15.36 -31.91 -2.87
CA GLU A 289 -16.17 -33.14 -2.81
C GLU A 289 -16.48 -33.55 -1.35
N GLU A 290 -15.54 -33.32 -0.43
CA GLU A 290 -15.73 -33.67 0.99
C GLU A 290 -16.71 -32.75 1.72
N GLN A 291 -16.76 -31.46 1.35
CA GLN A 291 -17.52 -30.43 2.07
C GLN A 291 -18.72 -29.88 1.30
N ASP A 292 -18.94 -30.32 0.06
CA ASP A 292 -19.90 -29.74 -0.90
C ASP A 292 -19.85 -28.20 -0.88
N ALA A 293 -18.65 -27.64 -1.07
CA ALA A 293 -18.40 -26.23 -0.82
C ALA A 293 -17.54 -25.53 -1.89
N LEU A 294 -17.82 -24.24 -2.08
CA LEU A 294 -16.97 -23.31 -2.83
C LEU A 294 -16.30 -22.32 -1.88
N TYR A 295 -15.06 -21.95 -2.20
CA TYR A 295 -14.27 -21.00 -1.42
C TYR A 295 -14.01 -19.75 -2.25
N PHE A 296 -14.48 -18.62 -1.75
CA PHE A 296 -14.20 -17.32 -2.31
C PHE A 296 -13.20 -16.59 -1.44
N ARG A 297 -12.30 -15.84 -2.08
CA ARG A 297 -11.61 -14.73 -1.44
C ARG A 297 -12.06 -13.44 -2.10
N PHE A 298 -12.43 -12.45 -1.31
CA PHE A 298 -12.71 -11.12 -1.85
C PHE A 298 -12.04 -10.05 -1.01
N SER A 299 -11.56 -9.00 -1.68
CA SER A 299 -10.83 -7.92 -1.04
C SER A 299 -11.20 -6.60 -1.69
N LEU A 300 -11.32 -5.55 -0.88
CA LEU A 300 -11.58 -4.19 -1.34
C LEU A 300 -10.60 -3.22 -0.70
N ARG A 301 -10.32 -2.14 -1.42
CA ARG A 301 -9.51 -1.01 -0.93
C ARG A 301 -9.81 0.27 -1.72
N PRO A 302 -9.45 1.45 -1.19
CA PRO A 302 -9.38 2.67 -1.99
C PRO A 302 -8.35 2.52 -3.13
N PRO A 303 -8.58 3.13 -4.31
CA PRO A 303 -7.74 2.96 -5.50
C PRO A 303 -6.33 3.55 -5.35
N ASN A 304 -6.09 4.39 -4.36
CA ASN A 304 -4.77 4.93 -4.01
C ASN A 304 -4.83 5.64 -2.64
N TYR A 305 -3.67 6.01 -2.10
CA TYR A 305 -3.59 6.74 -0.83
C TYR A 305 -4.26 8.12 -0.85
N LYS A 306 -4.32 8.80 -2.00
CA LYS A 306 -5.01 10.09 -2.10
C LYS A 306 -6.51 9.91 -1.83
N ALA A 307 -7.15 8.96 -2.53
CA ALA A 307 -8.55 8.61 -2.30
C ALA A 307 -8.78 8.14 -0.86
N LYS A 308 -7.89 7.30 -0.30
CA LYS A 308 -7.97 6.88 1.11
C LYS A 308 -7.96 8.06 2.08
N CYS A 309 -7.08 9.05 1.87
CA CYS A 309 -7.03 10.25 2.70
C CYS A 309 -8.28 11.12 2.57
N GLU A 310 -8.82 11.26 1.36
CA GLU A 310 -10.09 11.96 1.10
C GLU A 310 -11.25 11.28 1.84
N TYR A 311 -11.31 9.95 1.80
CA TYR A 311 -12.30 9.12 2.50
C TYR A 311 -12.18 9.27 4.03
N HIS A 312 -10.98 9.18 4.59
CA HIS A 312 -10.76 9.47 6.01
C HIS A 312 -11.19 10.89 6.41
N HIS A 313 -10.99 11.88 5.54
CA HIS A 313 -11.42 13.25 5.82
C HIS A 313 -12.95 13.35 5.90
N LEU A 314 -13.67 12.69 5.00
CA LEU A 314 -15.14 12.65 5.02
C LEU A 314 -15.67 11.99 6.30
N LEU A 315 -15.14 10.83 6.69
CA LEU A 315 -15.50 10.16 7.95
C LEU A 315 -15.27 11.08 9.16
N ARG A 316 -14.15 11.82 9.17
CA ARG A 316 -13.85 12.78 10.24
C ARG A 316 -14.86 13.92 10.30
N LEU A 317 -15.31 14.44 9.16
CA LEU A 317 -16.32 15.49 9.10
C LEU A 317 -17.67 14.99 9.61
N GLU A 318 -18.05 13.76 9.27
CA GLU A 318 -19.26 13.12 9.76
C GLU A 318 -19.24 12.90 11.27
N ALA A 319 -18.19 12.26 11.79
CA ALA A 319 -18.02 12.05 13.24
C ALA A 319 -17.99 13.38 14.02
N LYS A 320 -17.40 14.44 13.44
CA LYS A 320 -17.42 15.78 14.04
C LYS A 320 -18.85 16.35 14.09
N ARG A 321 -19.63 16.21 13.01
CA ARG A 321 -21.04 16.65 12.96
C ARG A 321 -21.89 15.90 13.98
N GLU A 322 -21.75 14.59 14.07
CA GLU A 322 -22.46 13.78 15.08
C GLU A 322 -22.08 14.20 16.51
N CYS A 323 -20.79 14.42 16.78
CA CYS A 323 -20.34 14.92 18.07
C CYS A 323 -20.93 16.30 18.41
N GLU A 324 -21.06 17.21 17.42
CA GLU A 324 -21.69 18.52 17.61
C GLU A 324 -23.20 18.39 17.87
N LEU A 325 -23.89 17.47 17.20
CA LEU A 325 -25.31 17.17 17.43
C LEU A 325 -25.52 16.60 18.84
N LEU A 326 -24.75 15.59 19.23
CA LEU A 326 -24.78 15.02 20.57
C LEU A 326 -24.49 16.08 21.64
N LYS A 327 -23.52 16.97 21.42
CA LYS A 327 -23.27 18.09 22.32
C LYS A 327 -24.47 19.00 22.49
N ARG A 328 -25.25 19.25 21.42
CA ARG A 328 -26.47 20.06 21.48
C ARG A 328 -27.59 19.34 22.23
N GLU A 329 -27.78 18.06 22.00
CA GLU A 329 -28.78 17.25 22.71
C GLU A 329 -28.49 17.13 24.21
N LEU A 330 -27.20 17.19 24.59
CA LEU A 330 -26.76 17.16 25.98
C LEU A 330 -26.83 18.53 26.69
N ILE A 331 -27.33 19.59 26.04
CA ILE A 331 -27.58 20.87 26.71
C ILE A 331 -28.89 20.74 27.52
N PRO A 332 -28.88 20.92 28.86
CA PRO A 332 -30.11 20.85 29.63
C PRO A 332 -31.11 21.91 29.18
N SER A 333 -32.40 21.57 29.23
CA SER A 333 -33.48 22.51 28.88
C SER A 333 -33.78 23.45 30.05
N TYR A 334 -34.19 24.68 29.74
CA TYR A 334 -34.63 25.64 30.73
C TYR A 334 -35.95 25.20 31.38
N SER A 335 -35.96 25.11 32.71
CA SER A 335 -37.20 25.10 33.49
C SER A 335 -37.72 26.53 33.58
N THR A 336 -38.94 26.78 33.09
CA THR A 336 -39.47 28.13 32.89
C THR A 336 -40.82 28.32 33.59
N LYS A 337 -41.04 29.48 34.20
CA LYS A 337 -42.33 29.88 34.77
C LYS A 337 -42.58 31.36 34.57
N THR A 338 -43.81 31.69 34.16
CA THR A 338 -44.30 33.07 34.10
C THR A 338 -45.03 33.41 35.40
N TYR A 339 -44.84 34.62 35.89
CA TYR A 339 -45.47 35.19 37.08
C TYR A 339 -46.10 36.53 36.76
N THR A 340 -47.39 36.66 37.02
CA THR A 340 -48.12 37.93 36.88
C THR A 340 -48.16 38.64 38.23
N LEU A 341 -47.46 39.77 38.32
CA LEU A 341 -47.56 40.66 39.45
C LEU A 341 -48.83 41.50 39.32
N ARG A 342 -49.70 41.47 40.33
CA ARG A 342 -50.97 42.21 40.35
C ARG A 342 -50.95 43.36 41.35
N ASN A 343 -51.81 44.35 41.12
CA ASN A 343 -51.96 45.52 41.96
C ASN A 343 -50.64 46.29 42.12
N PHE A 344 -49.89 46.46 41.02
CA PHE A 344 -48.56 47.08 41.02
C PHE A 344 -48.58 48.46 41.69
N SER A 345 -49.56 49.30 41.34
CA SER A 345 -49.71 50.65 41.88
C SER A 345 -49.99 50.68 43.39
N GLU A 346 -50.69 49.68 43.91
CA GLU A 346 -50.90 49.52 45.36
C GLU A 346 -49.62 49.10 46.07
N MET A 347 -48.90 48.11 45.51
CA MET A 347 -47.65 47.65 46.10
C MET A 347 -46.57 48.73 46.11
N GLN A 348 -46.53 49.56 45.06
CA GLN A 348 -45.60 50.67 44.98
C GLN A 348 -45.85 51.67 46.14
N ARG A 349 -47.11 51.99 46.44
CA ARG A 349 -47.47 52.85 47.59
C ARG A 349 -47.20 52.21 48.95
N LYS A 350 -47.39 50.90 49.08
CA LYS A 350 -47.12 50.16 50.32
C LYS A 350 -45.64 50.01 50.62
N ASP A 351 -44.78 50.20 49.62
CA ASP A 351 -43.33 50.15 49.75
C ASP A 351 -42.85 48.83 50.39
N SER A 352 -43.48 47.75 49.93
CA SER A 352 -43.30 46.38 50.40
C SER A 352 -42.75 45.49 49.30
N PHE A 353 -42.39 44.26 49.65
CA PHE A 353 -41.90 43.27 48.69
C PHE A 353 -42.88 42.10 48.54
N ILE A 354 -42.75 41.39 47.43
CA ILE A 354 -43.50 40.17 47.16
C ILE A 354 -42.59 39.09 46.58
N TYR A 355 -42.91 37.83 46.89
CA TYR A 355 -42.31 36.69 46.22
C TYR A 355 -43.16 36.25 45.04
N SER A 356 -42.51 35.88 43.93
CA SER A 356 -43.20 35.17 42.86
C SER A 356 -43.69 33.80 43.31
N ASP A 357 -44.56 33.22 42.50
CA ASP A 357 -44.83 31.79 42.56
C ASP A 357 -43.53 30.97 42.42
N PRO A 358 -43.41 29.82 43.10
CA PRO A 358 -42.22 28.98 43.01
C PRO A 358 -42.10 28.37 41.61
N LEU A 359 -40.91 28.51 41.02
CA LEU A 359 -40.45 27.68 39.91
C LEU A 359 -39.73 26.48 40.51
N VAL A 360 -40.28 25.28 40.32
CA VAL A 360 -39.60 24.02 40.63
C VAL A 360 -38.96 23.54 39.33
N ASP A 361 -37.64 23.45 39.30
CA ASP A 361 -36.93 22.94 38.13
C ASP A 361 -36.95 21.41 38.07
N ASP A 362 -36.42 20.85 36.98
CA ASP A 362 -36.37 19.41 36.74
C ASP A 362 -35.45 18.63 37.70
N LEU A 363 -34.64 19.32 38.50
CA LEU A 363 -33.85 18.76 39.60
C LEU A 363 -34.64 18.76 40.92
N GLY A 364 -35.80 19.41 40.97
CA GLY A 364 -36.59 19.64 42.17
C GLY A 364 -36.13 20.85 43.00
N PHE A 365 -35.28 21.72 42.46
CA PHE A 365 -34.87 22.93 43.16
C PHE A 365 -35.96 23.99 43.02
N THR A 366 -36.18 24.74 44.10
CA THR A 366 -37.22 25.77 44.14
C THR A 366 -36.59 27.15 44.03
N TRP A 367 -37.01 27.90 43.01
CA TRP A 367 -36.57 29.24 42.70
C TRP A 367 -37.72 30.23 42.81
N ARG A 368 -37.43 31.45 43.28
CA ARG A 368 -38.41 32.55 43.33
C ARG A 368 -37.77 33.88 43.01
N LEU A 369 -38.55 34.77 42.41
CA LEU A 369 -38.25 36.19 42.36
C LEU A 369 -38.69 36.85 43.68
N LEU A 370 -37.92 37.82 44.14
CA LEU A 370 -38.25 38.76 45.21
C LEU A 370 -38.31 40.15 44.57
N ILE A 371 -39.49 40.75 44.57
CA ILE A 371 -39.81 41.94 43.78
C ILE A 371 -40.16 43.08 44.72
N TYR A 372 -39.50 44.22 44.56
CA TYR A 372 -39.83 45.48 45.21
C TYR A 372 -40.40 46.44 44.16
N ALA A 373 -41.71 46.61 44.15
CA ALA A 373 -42.40 47.45 43.15
C ALA A 373 -42.00 48.92 43.23
N ASN A 374 -41.58 49.40 44.40
CA ASN A 374 -41.07 50.76 44.60
C ASN A 374 -39.55 50.81 44.79
N GLY A 375 -38.84 49.75 44.42
CA GLY A 375 -37.39 49.69 44.52
C GLY A 375 -36.85 49.39 45.92
N HIS A 376 -35.58 49.02 45.96
CA HIS A 376 -34.87 48.65 47.19
C HIS A 376 -33.51 49.33 47.29
N ASN A 377 -33.11 49.69 48.51
CA ASN A 377 -31.88 50.43 48.83
C ASN A 377 -31.74 51.72 48.02
N GLU A 378 -30.64 51.88 47.27
CA GLU A 378 -30.30 53.08 46.49
C GLU A 378 -31.28 53.34 45.33
N ALA A 379 -32.13 52.38 44.98
CA ALA A 379 -33.08 52.46 43.87
C ALA A 379 -34.53 52.77 44.31
N ARG A 380 -34.76 52.88 45.63
CA ARG A 380 -36.10 53.08 46.21
C ARG A 380 -36.74 54.39 45.73
N GLY A 381 -38.02 54.35 45.39
CA GLY A 381 -38.81 55.44 44.83
C GLY A 381 -38.75 55.56 43.30
N ASN A 382 -37.65 55.15 42.68
CA ASN A 382 -37.37 55.47 41.27
C ASN A 382 -37.39 54.24 40.35
N HIS A 383 -37.11 53.04 40.86
CA HIS A 383 -36.99 51.84 40.04
C HIS A 383 -37.78 50.67 40.63
N LEU A 384 -38.15 49.73 39.76
CA LEU A 384 -38.48 48.37 40.11
C LEU A 384 -37.18 47.60 40.44
N SER A 385 -37.12 46.93 41.59
CA SER A 385 -36.01 46.01 41.93
C SER A 385 -36.45 44.56 41.88
N ILE A 386 -35.60 43.70 41.32
CA ILE A 386 -35.85 42.26 41.21
C ILE A 386 -34.64 41.47 41.68
N TYR A 387 -34.87 40.53 42.59
CA TYR A 387 -33.87 39.58 43.07
C TYR A 387 -34.32 38.15 42.81
N LEU A 388 -33.37 37.26 42.57
CA LEU A 388 -33.54 35.83 42.43
C LEU A 388 -33.04 35.12 43.69
N ILE A 389 -33.78 34.10 44.13
CA ILE A 389 -33.48 33.33 45.34
C ILE A 389 -33.63 31.84 45.06
N LEU A 390 -32.60 31.07 45.42
CA LEU A 390 -32.66 29.62 45.57
C LEU A 390 -33.24 29.28 46.95
N PHE A 391 -34.50 28.84 47.01
CA PHE A 391 -35.19 28.49 48.25
C PHE A 391 -34.84 27.07 48.73
N GLU A 392 -34.87 26.11 47.81
CA GLU A 392 -34.61 24.70 48.08
C GLU A 392 -33.72 24.12 46.98
N GLY A 393 -32.77 23.25 47.35
CA GLY A 393 -31.80 22.68 46.44
C GLY A 393 -30.44 22.40 47.09
N VAL A 394 -29.42 22.32 46.24
CA VAL A 394 -28.00 22.23 46.61
C VAL A 394 -27.43 23.65 46.73
N SER A 395 -26.74 23.95 47.83
CA SER A 395 -26.14 25.27 48.02
C SER A 395 -24.85 25.42 47.21
N ALA A 396 -24.53 26.64 46.80
CA ALA A 396 -23.39 26.97 45.95
C ALA A 396 -23.45 26.29 44.58
N SER A 397 -24.67 26.09 44.06
CA SER A 397 -24.91 25.53 42.73
C SER A 397 -24.83 26.61 41.66
N ARG A 398 -24.06 26.33 40.60
CA ARG A 398 -23.94 27.16 39.40
C ARG A 398 -25.12 26.89 38.45
N PHE A 399 -25.82 27.95 38.05
CA PHE A 399 -26.95 27.91 37.11
C PHE A 399 -26.85 29.04 36.10
N GLU A 400 -27.29 28.75 34.88
CA GLU A 400 -27.73 29.76 33.92
C GLU A 400 -29.14 30.22 34.30
N TYR A 401 -29.33 31.54 34.34
CA TYR A 401 -30.61 32.15 34.66
C TYR A 401 -31.02 33.07 33.53
N ARG A 402 -32.34 33.23 33.36
CA ARG A 402 -32.95 34.27 32.54
C ARG A 402 -34.16 34.82 33.28
N VAL A 403 -34.13 36.12 33.57
CA VAL A 403 -35.25 36.88 34.14
C VAL A 403 -35.71 37.88 33.10
N GLU A 404 -36.98 37.80 32.71
CA GLU A 404 -37.55 38.68 31.70
C GLU A 404 -38.73 39.46 32.27
N LEU A 405 -38.81 40.76 31.96
CA LEU A 405 -40.05 41.53 32.03
C LEU A 405 -40.68 41.49 30.64
N LEU A 406 -41.88 40.91 30.56
CA LEU A 406 -42.58 40.70 29.30
C LEU A 406 -43.35 41.96 28.92
N HIS A 407 -43.22 42.38 27.66
CA HIS A 407 -44.06 43.44 27.13
C HIS A 407 -45.41 42.84 26.67
N PRO A 408 -46.57 43.36 27.10
CA PRO A 408 -47.85 42.68 26.86
C PRO A 408 -48.24 42.56 25.37
N GLN A 409 -47.84 43.51 24.53
CA GLN A 409 -48.18 43.54 23.09
C GLN A 409 -47.00 43.24 22.16
N ASN A 410 -45.74 43.38 22.62
CA ASN A 410 -44.56 43.22 21.76
C ASN A 410 -43.53 42.24 22.37
N PRO A 411 -43.60 40.94 22.04
CA PRO A 411 -42.65 39.94 22.56
C PRO A 411 -41.17 40.21 22.23
N THR A 412 -40.87 41.01 21.20
CA THR A 412 -39.48 41.38 20.85
C THR A 412 -38.92 42.48 21.74
N ALA A 413 -39.78 43.22 22.45
CA ALA A 413 -39.41 44.28 23.38
C ALA A 413 -39.19 43.78 24.83
N ASN A 414 -39.28 42.48 25.10
CA ASN A 414 -39.05 41.97 26.45
C ASN A 414 -37.67 42.40 26.98
N ILE A 415 -37.62 42.93 28.20
CA ILE A 415 -36.36 43.22 28.89
C ILE A 415 -35.84 41.92 29.49
N LYS A 416 -34.61 41.54 29.12
CA LYS A 416 -34.02 40.27 29.54
C LYS A 416 -32.73 40.51 30.31
N MET A 417 -32.63 39.88 31.47
CA MET A 417 -31.39 39.74 32.22
C MET A 417 -31.01 38.27 32.27
N GLU A 418 -29.94 37.89 31.60
CA GLU A 418 -29.46 36.51 31.53
C GLU A 418 -27.97 36.41 31.83
N GLY A 419 -27.54 35.23 32.24
CA GLY A 419 -26.15 34.97 32.59
C GLY A 419 -26.00 33.71 33.42
N VAL A 420 -24.79 33.51 33.96
CA VAL A 420 -24.46 32.37 34.80
C VAL A 420 -24.01 32.85 36.16
N ASN A 421 -24.56 32.28 37.23
CA ASN A 421 -24.18 32.64 38.59
C ASN A 421 -24.17 31.42 39.53
N VAL A 422 -23.51 31.56 40.68
CA VAL A 422 -23.46 30.57 41.75
C VAL A 422 -24.40 30.99 42.86
N PHE A 423 -25.46 30.21 43.07
CA PHE A 423 -26.51 30.52 44.03
C PHE A 423 -26.28 29.79 45.35
N LYS A 424 -26.36 30.53 46.45
CA LYS A 424 -26.36 29.97 47.81
C LYS A 424 -27.80 29.93 48.32
N LEU A 425 -28.13 28.90 49.10
CA LEU A 425 -29.47 28.75 49.65
C LEU A 425 -29.90 30.00 50.43
N LYS A 426 -31.10 30.50 50.13
CA LYS A 426 -31.76 31.64 50.78
C LYS A 426 -30.97 32.96 50.73
N LYS A 427 -29.97 33.07 49.85
CA LYS A 427 -29.29 34.33 49.57
C LYS A 427 -29.95 35.03 48.38
N ILE A 428 -30.14 36.35 48.52
CA ILE A 428 -30.68 37.21 47.47
C ILE A 428 -29.58 37.62 46.50
N TRP A 429 -29.86 37.61 45.21
CA TRP A 429 -28.97 38.15 44.18
C TRP A 429 -29.81 38.70 43.04
N GLY A 430 -29.50 39.89 42.51
CA GLY A 430 -30.25 40.47 41.40
C GLY A 430 -29.97 41.94 41.22
N TRP A 431 -30.96 42.68 40.73
CA TRP A 431 -30.82 44.03 40.21
C TRP A 431 -31.65 45.02 41.02
N PRO A 432 -31.00 45.88 41.84
CA PRO A 432 -31.69 46.98 42.53
C PRO A 432 -32.34 47.96 41.54
N GLN A 433 -31.69 48.25 40.41
CA GLN A 433 -32.21 49.13 39.36
C GLN A 433 -32.61 48.29 38.14
N PHE A 434 -33.59 47.38 38.30
CA PHE A 434 -33.98 46.47 37.21
C PHE A 434 -34.68 47.22 36.07
N MET A 435 -35.64 48.08 36.40
CA MET A 435 -36.36 48.90 35.43
C MET A 435 -36.74 50.24 36.07
N ASP A 436 -36.45 51.35 35.39
CA ASP A 436 -36.87 52.68 35.81
C ASP A 436 -38.39 52.84 35.69
N HIS A 437 -39.02 53.54 36.64
CA HIS A 437 -40.47 53.70 36.68
C HIS A 437 -41.04 54.54 35.53
N GLU A 438 -40.38 55.63 35.14
CA GLU A 438 -40.82 56.47 34.02
C GLU A 438 -40.78 55.64 32.75
N ARG A 439 -39.65 54.97 32.51
CA ARG A 439 -39.46 54.09 31.35
C ARG A 439 -40.46 52.94 31.33
N LEU A 440 -40.76 52.33 32.48
CA LEU A 440 -41.73 51.22 32.59
C LEU A 440 -43.14 51.64 32.15
N GLN A 441 -43.51 52.90 32.38
CA GLN A 441 -44.78 53.47 31.94
C GLN A 441 -44.74 53.92 30.47
N GLU A 442 -43.72 54.67 30.07
CA GLU A 442 -43.58 55.22 28.73
C GLU A 442 -43.45 54.15 27.65
N GLU A 443 -42.68 53.09 27.93
CA GLU A 443 -42.48 51.97 27.01
C GLU A 443 -43.60 50.91 27.12
N GLY A 444 -44.62 51.11 27.97
CA GLY A 444 -45.83 50.29 27.97
C GLY A 444 -45.70 48.88 28.55
N TYR A 445 -44.77 48.63 29.48
CA TYR A 445 -44.65 47.32 30.13
C TYR A 445 -45.73 47.07 31.19
N LEU A 446 -46.21 48.15 31.84
CA LEU A 446 -47.33 48.07 32.77
C LEU A 446 -48.65 47.99 32.00
N ASP A 447 -49.40 46.91 32.20
CA ASP A 447 -50.79 46.88 31.77
C ASP A 447 -51.60 47.80 32.71
N GLN A 448 -51.87 49.01 32.25
CA GLN A 448 -52.61 50.02 33.00
C GLN A 448 -54.06 49.62 33.29
N SER A 449 -54.65 48.75 32.45
CA SER A 449 -56.05 48.34 32.60
C SER A 449 -56.21 47.30 33.71
N ALA A 450 -55.25 46.38 33.83
CA ALA A 450 -55.24 45.33 34.84
C ALA A 450 -54.37 45.66 36.07
N ASP A 451 -53.57 46.72 36.01
CA ASP A 451 -52.53 47.07 37.00
C ASP A 451 -51.55 45.91 37.25
N THR A 452 -51.04 45.32 36.16
CA THR A 452 -50.18 44.13 36.19
C THR A 452 -48.87 44.25 35.43
N LEU A 453 -47.84 43.56 35.93
CA LEU A 453 -46.60 43.27 35.22
C LEU A 453 -46.41 41.76 35.04
N GLU A 454 -45.87 41.32 33.91
CA GLU A 454 -45.56 39.91 33.68
C GLU A 454 -44.06 39.65 33.67
N PHE A 455 -43.63 38.68 34.48
CA PHE A 455 -42.24 38.24 34.54
C PHE A 455 -42.11 36.80 34.08
N ARG A 456 -40.99 36.46 33.43
CA ARG A 456 -40.63 35.08 33.12
C ARG A 456 -39.28 34.73 33.74
N LEU A 457 -39.28 33.72 34.60
CA LEU A 457 -38.06 33.15 35.19
C LEU A 457 -37.74 31.83 34.50
N SER A 458 -36.51 31.70 34.01
CA SER A 458 -36.00 30.47 33.42
C SER A 458 -34.68 30.09 34.11
N MET A 459 -34.56 28.83 34.54
CA MET A 459 -33.37 28.29 35.21
C MET A 459 -32.87 27.03 34.49
N CYS A 460 -31.55 26.91 34.35
CA CYS A 460 -30.92 25.77 33.70
C CYS A 460 -29.54 25.47 34.29
N PRO A 461 -29.19 24.21 34.60
CA PRO A 461 -27.80 23.84 34.86
C PRO A 461 -26.93 24.07 33.60
N PRO A 462 -25.68 24.55 33.72
CA PRO A 462 -24.86 24.91 32.55
C PRO A 462 -24.52 23.73 31.62
N ASP A 463 -24.47 22.51 32.16
CA ASP A 463 -24.18 21.30 31.41
C ASP A 463 -24.78 20.07 32.10
N ILE A 464 -24.89 18.97 31.35
CA ILE A 464 -25.48 17.73 31.82
C ILE A 464 -24.72 17.10 32.98
N LYS A 465 -23.39 17.30 33.05
CA LYS A 465 -22.57 16.72 34.11
C LYS A 465 -22.92 17.36 35.45
N LEU A 466 -22.94 18.70 35.50
CA LEU A 466 -23.38 19.44 36.68
C LEU A 466 -24.82 19.10 37.06
N LYS A 467 -25.73 18.97 36.08
CA LYS A 467 -27.11 18.54 36.32
C LYS A 467 -27.15 17.19 37.06
N CYS A 468 -26.43 16.18 36.57
CA CYS A 468 -26.35 14.87 37.22
C CYS A 468 -25.73 14.94 38.63
N GLU A 469 -24.67 15.73 38.82
CA GLU A 469 -24.04 15.94 40.12
C GLU A 469 -25.02 16.55 41.14
N TYR A 470 -25.74 17.60 40.75
CA TYR A 470 -26.75 18.25 41.60
C TYR A 470 -27.89 17.29 41.93
N GLN A 471 -28.38 16.53 40.95
CA GLN A 471 -29.44 15.55 41.17
C GLN A 471 -29.03 14.51 42.22
N GLN A 472 -27.82 13.95 42.09
CA GLN A 472 -27.30 12.97 43.04
C GLN A 472 -27.16 13.56 44.45
N GLN A 473 -26.61 14.77 44.56
CA GLN A 473 -26.44 15.44 45.85
C GLN A 473 -27.79 15.75 46.52
N PHE A 474 -28.77 16.22 45.75
CA PHE A 474 -30.08 16.55 46.28
C PHE A 474 -30.84 15.30 46.72
N ILE A 475 -30.79 14.21 45.94
CA ILE A 475 -31.35 12.91 46.33
C ILE A 475 -30.74 12.42 47.65
N ARG A 476 -29.41 12.54 47.83
CA ARG A 476 -28.75 12.16 49.09
C ARG A 476 -29.29 12.97 50.26
N LYS A 477 -29.38 14.30 50.12
CA LYS A 477 -29.91 15.21 51.13
C LYS A 477 -31.37 14.89 51.50
N LEU A 478 -32.21 14.56 50.51
CA LEU A 478 -33.60 14.17 50.75
C LEU A 478 -33.70 12.85 51.53
N LYS A 479 -32.83 11.87 51.22
CA LYS A 479 -32.77 10.60 51.96
C LYS A 479 -32.30 10.77 53.40
N GLU A 480 -31.38 11.70 53.65
CA GLU A 480 -30.90 12.02 55.01
C GLU A 480 -31.99 12.68 55.84
N ASN A 481 -32.78 13.59 55.25
CA ASN A 481 -33.87 14.28 55.95
C ASN A 481 -35.10 13.40 56.26
N GLN A 482 -35.18 12.18 55.71
CA GLN A 482 -36.26 11.21 55.99
C GLN A 482 -35.93 10.24 57.12
N LYS A 483 -34.71 10.28 57.67
CA LYS A 483 -34.31 9.59 58.90
C LYS A 483 -34.46 10.54 60.08
#